data_AF-A0A397EGL1-F1
#
_entry.id   AF-A0A397EGL1-F1
#
_cell.length_a   1.000
_cell.length_b   1.000
_cell.length_c   1.000
_cell.angle_alpha   90.00
_cell.angle_beta   90.00
_cell.angle_gamma   90.00
#
_symmetry.space_group_name_H-M   'P 1'
#
loop_
_entity.id
_entity.type
_entity.pdbx_description
1 polymer ?
#
loop_
_entity_poly.entity_id
_entity_poly.type
_entity_poly.pdbx_seq_one_letter_code
_entity_poly.pdbx_strand_id
1 'polypeptide(L)'
;MFNCSSSNLVARNLVYHVDPGQDVVITLKGYSMAGRALTVSIATLPSAGFIYQLSQVYSDFGYDPKKTPAAITTVPTLVTGSNYRVVFSRPFSNSPLDSKVWNLLYSLFTKAVIQTQPTSTDDAQLWYFTAPSKFLGNQWSTYGGTLTFTLSASEGDFSSSSNLNTPATTPLVILDCATCNLNAGVRLAWPQTLSPAFTGPAQTFSIPLSETAG
;
A
#
# COMPACT_ATOMS: atom_id res chain seq x y z
N MET A 1 -22.25 -0.92 -12.86
CA MET A 1 -22.05 -1.52 -11.52
C MET A 1 -20.58 -1.85 -11.38
N PHE A 2 -19.84 -1.06 -10.60
CA PHE A 2 -18.44 -1.38 -10.31
C PHE A 2 -18.43 -2.46 -9.24
N ASN A 3 -18.14 -3.68 -9.65
CA ASN A 3 -17.90 -4.78 -8.73
C ASN A 3 -16.54 -4.49 -8.07
N CYS A 4 -16.58 -3.97 -6.84
CA CYS A 4 -15.40 -3.97 -5.98
C CYS A 4 -15.06 -5.45 -5.79
N SER A 5 -14.11 -5.98 -6.57
CA SER A 5 -13.66 -7.35 -6.39
C SER A 5 -13.16 -7.44 -4.96
N SER A 6 -13.91 -8.09 -4.07
CA SER A 6 -13.42 -8.40 -2.74
C SER A 6 -12.08 -9.09 -2.95
N SER A 7 -11.00 -8.47 -2.49
CA SER A 7 -9.67 -9.07 -2.51
C SER A 7 -9.72 -10.29 -1.58
N ASN A 8 -10.20 -11.43 -2.10
CA ASN A 8 -10.21 -12.70 -1.39
C ASN A 8 -8.76 -13.18 -1.34
N LEU A 9 -8.02 -12.63 -0.37
CA LEU A 9 -6.71 -13.09 0.04
C LEU A 9 -6.90 -14.27 0.98
N VAL A 10 -6.21 -15.36 0.70
CA VAL A 10 -6.30 -16.57 1.51
C VAL A 10 -4.91 -16.93 2.02
N ALA A 11 -4.71 -16.82 3.34
CA ALA A 11 -3.52 -17.30 4.03
C ALA A 11 -3.62 -18.80 4.32
N ARG A 12 -2.50 -19.52 4.25
CA ARG A 12 -2.46 -20.96 4.53
C ARG A 12 -1.99 -21.25 5.96
N ASN A 13 -2.61 -22.23 6.60
CA ASN A 13 -2.05 -22.79 7.82
C ASN A 13 -0.80 -23.59 7.47
N LEU A 14 0.25 -23.41 8.27
CA LEU A 14 1.53 -24.07 8.10
C LEU A 14 1.91 -24.76 9.41
N VAL A 15 2.53 -25.92 9.29
CA VAL A 15 3.06 -26.69 10.43
C VAL A 15 4.51 -27.04 10.11
N TYR A 16 5.41 -26.71 11.02
CA TYR A 16 6.83 -27.00 10.93
C TYR A 16 7.29 -27.76 12.17
N HIS A 17 8.14 -28.74 11.97
CA HIS A 17 8.88 -29.39 13.05
C HIS A 17 10.27 -28.78 13.13
N VAL A 18 10.71 -28.44 14.34
CA VAL A 18 12.00 -27.77 14.58
C VAL A 18 12.61 -28.33 15.84
N ASP A 19 13.80 -28.91 15.73
CA ASP A 19 14.52 -29.45 16.88
C ASP A 19 15.02 -28.33 17.80
N PRO A 20 15.18 -28.58 19.11
CA PRO A 20 15.73 -27.60 20.04
C PRO A 20 17.10 -27.06 19.60
N GLY A 21 17.26 -25.74 19.63
CA GLY A 21 18.49 -25.06 19.22
C GLY A 21 18.70 -24.97 17.70
N GLN A 22 17.73 -25.39 16.88
CA GLN A 22 17.81 -25.28 15.43
C GLN A 22 17.07 -24.06 14.89
N ASP A 23 17.53 -23.61 13.72
CA ASP A 23 16.89 -22.58 12.91
C ASP A 23 16.18 -23.22 11.72
N VAL A 24 14.94 -22.81 11.45
CA VAL A 24 14.19 -23.22 10.26
C VAL A 24 13.75 -22.01 9.45
N VAL A 25 13.87 -22.11 8.13
CA VAL A 25 13.31 -21.13 7.20
C VAL A 25 11.84 -21.47 6.96
N ILE A 26 10.95 -20.53 7.27
CA ILE A 26 9.51 -20.64 7.08
C ILE A 26 9.12 -19.79 5.90
N THR A 27 8.46 -20.39 4.92
CA THR A 27 7.86 -19.70 3.77
C THR A 27 6.39 -19.45 4.06
N LEU A 28 6.00 -18.19 4.26
CA LEU A 28 4.61 -17.83 4.50
C LEU A 28 3.84 -17.92 3.17
N LYS A 29 2.77 -18.73 3.14
CA LYS A 29 2.08 -19.09 1.89
C LYS A 29 0.70 -18.46 1.84
N GLY A 30 0.45 -17.78 0.73
CA GLY A 30 -0.83 -17.15 0.46
C GLY A 30 -1.14 -17.16 -1.02
N TYR A 31 -2.40 -16.92 -1.37
CA TYR A 31 -2.77 -16.63 -2.74
C TYR A 31 -3.85 -15.55 -2.82
N SER A 32 -3.84 -14.82 -3.93
CA SER A 32 -4.90 -13.89 -4.33
C SER A 32 -5.70 -14.53 -5.44
N MET A 33 -7.02 -14.66 -5.27
CA MET A 33 -7.92 -15.12 -6.34
C MET A 33 -7.87 -14.22 -7.58
N ALA A 34 -7.45 -12.96 -7.43
CA ALA A 34 -7.29 -11.99 -8.51
C ALA A 34 -5.87 -11.96 -9.10
N GLY A 35 -4.98 -12.88 -8.70
CA GLY A 35 -3.60 -12.96 -9.20
C GLY A 35 -2.71 -11.77 -8.79
N ARG A 36 -3.13 -10.97 -7.81
CA ARG A 36 -2.36 -9.79 -7.36
C ARG A 36 -1.11 -10.21 -6.57
N ALA A 37 -0.04 -9.43 -6.73
CA ALA A 37 1.17 -9.58 -5.92
C ALA A 37 0.86 -9.37 -4.43
N LEU A 38 1.42 -10.25 -3.61
CA LEU A 38 1.18 -10.26 -2.17
C LEU A 38 2.29 -9.54 -1.40
N THR A 39 1.93 -9.02 -0.25
CA THR A 39 2.82 -8.60 0.84
C THR A 39 2.36 -9.30 2.11
N VAL A 40 3.28 -9.55 3.04
CA VAL A 40 3.00 -10.35 4.24
C VAL A 40 3.49 -9.63 5.47
N SER A 41 2.67 -9.57 6.52
CA SER A 41 3.10 -9.09 7.83
C SER A 41 2.92 -10.17 8.90
N ILE A 42 3.83 -10.19 9.85
CA ILE A 42 3.72 -10.94 11.09
C ILE A 42 2.71 -10.22 11.98
N ALA A 43 1.65 -10.94 12.39
CA ALA A 43 0.56 -10.38 13.20
C ALA A 43 0.72 -10.71 14.68
N THR A 44 1.33 -11.84 15.02
CA THR A 44 1.67 -12.22 16.39
C THR A 44 3.10 -12.73 16.48
N LEU A 45 3.68 -12.66 17.68
CA LEU A 45 4.96 -13.32 17.96
C LEU A 45 4.71 -14.65 18.68
N PRO A 46 5.56 -15.66 18.47
CA PRO A 46 5.42 -16.93 19.16
C PRO A 46 5.70 -16.73 20.66
N SER A 47 4.98 -17.47 21.50
CA SER A 47 5.16 -17.41 22.96
C SER A 47 6.48 -18.04 23.45
N ALA A 48 7.20 -18.76 22.58
CA ALA A 48 8.60 -19.11 22.78
C ALA A 48 9.37 -19.18 21.46
N GLY A 49 10.67 -18.98 21.57
CA GLY A 49 11.56 -18.80 20.43
C GLY A 49 11.42 -17.43 19.80
N PHE A 50 12.13 -17.26 18.70
CA PHE A 50 12.33 -15.97 18.08
C PHE A 50 12.15 -16.08 16.58
N ILE A 51 11.48 -15.08 16.00
CA ILE A 51 11.40 -14.93 14.55
C ILE A 51 12.36 -13.84 14.13
N TYR A 52 13.07 -14.07 13.04
CA TYR A 52 14.01 -13.15 12.44
C TYR A 52 13.62 -12.91 10.98
N GLN A 53 13.98 -11.74 10.47
CA GLN A 53 13.98 -11.54 9.03
C GLN A 53 15.07 -12.43 8.40
N LEU A 54 14.85 -12.81 7.14
CA LEU A 54 15.94 -13.36 6.34
C LEU A 54 17.03 -12.30 6.20
N SER A 55 18.30 -12.72 6.26
CA SER A 55 19.37 -11.82 5.85
C SER A 55 19.26 -11.51 4.36
N GLN A 56 19.78 -10.36 3.95
CA GLN A 56 19.81 -9.98 2.54
C GLN A 56 20.63 -10.99 1.70
N VAL A 57 21.81 -11.38 2.18
CA VAL A 57 22.67 -12.34 1.46
C VAL A 57 22.01 -13.71 1.29
N TYR A 58 21.27 -14.19 2.29
CA TYR A 58 20.54 -15.45 2.18
C TYR A 58 19.28 -15.31 1.31
N SER A 59 18.62 -14.16 1.37
CA SER A 59 17.47 -13.83 0.53
C SER A 59 17.82 -13.85 -0.96
N ASP A 60 18.98 -13.28 -1.31
CA ASP A 60 19.39 -13.05 -2.69
C ASP A 60 20.17 -14.24 -3.26
N PHE A 61 21.04 -14.86 -2.46
CA PHE A 61 21.99 -15.89 -2.91
C PHE A 61 21.88 -17.22 -2.18
N GLY A 62 21.19 -17.28 -1.03
CA GLY A 62 21.03 -18.51 -0.24
C GLY A 62 22.26 -18.89 0.61
N TYR A 63 23.23 -18.00 0.77
CA TYR A 63 24.40 -18.21 1.64
C TYR A 63 24.15 -17.72 3.06
N ASP A 64 24.73 -18.43 4.04
CA ASP A 64 24.69 -18.00 5.43
C ASP A 64 25.37 -16.63 5.63
N PRO A 65 24.91 -15.82 6.60
CA PRO A 65 23.94 -16.15 7.65
C PRO A 65 22.48 -16.13 7.18
N LYS A 66 21.65 -17.11 7.56
CA LYS A 66 20.21 -17.15 7.22
C LYS A 66 19.38 -16.00 7.74
N LYS A 67 19.73 -15.47 8.91
CA LYS A 67 18.90 -14.55 9.70
C LYS A 67 19.58 -13.20 9.94
N THR A 68 18.78 -12.16 10.14
CA THR A 68 19.27 -10.89 10.68
C THR A 68 19.80 -11.05 12.11
N PRO A 69 20.69 -10.17 12.58
CA PRO A 69 21.22 -10.25 13.95
C PRO A 69 20.16 -10.03 15.04
N ALA A 70 19.13 -9.23 14.74
CA ALA A 70 18.06 -8.90 15.68
C ALA A 70 16.77 -9.67 15.36
N ALA A 71 16.10 -10.14 16.41
CA ALA A 71 14.78 -10.75 16.32
C ALA A 71 13.69 -9.69 16.11
N ILE A 72 12.58 -10.10 15.51
CA ILE A 72 11.37 -9.29 15.41
C ILE A 72 10.73 -9.22 16.80
N THR A 73 10.60 -8.01 17.33
CA THR A 73 10.04 -7.76 18.68
C THR A 73 8.74 -6.96 18.67
N THR A 74 8.36 -6.41 17.51
CA THR A 74 7.15 -5.59 17.35
C THR A 74 6.19 -6.24 16.37
N VAL A 75 4.89 -6.01 16.56
CA VAL A 75 3.84 -6.37 15.60
C VAL A 75 2.93 -5.16 15.36
N PRO A 76 2.40 -4.97 14.14
CA PRO A 76 2.68 -5.77 12.94
C PRO A 76 4.09 -5.49 12.38
N THR A 77 4.76 -6.50 11.84
CA THR A 77 6.06 -6.34 11.15
C THR A 77 5.98 -6.90 9.73
N LEU A 78 6.32 -6.07 8.74
CA LEU A 78 6.37 -6.47 7.34
C LEU A 78 7.52 -7.46 7.09
N VAL A 79 7.26 -8.52 6.34
CA VAL A 79 8.28 -9.50 5.93
C VAL A 79 9.01 -9.01 4.68
N THR A 80 10.32 -8.89 4.76
CA THR A 80 11.16 -8.36 3.67
C THR A 80 11.95 -9.43 2.92
N GLY A 81 12.06 -10.63 3.48
CA GLY A 81 12.75 -11.75 2.85
C GLY A 81 12.09 -12.23 1.55
N SER A 82 12.89 -12.67 0.58
CA SER A 82 12.38 -13.19 -0.69
C SER A 82 11.43 -14.37 -0.49
N ASN A 83 10.39 -14.43 -1.33
CA ASN A 83 9.29 -15.41 -1.23
C ASN A 83 8.57 -15.43 0.13
N TYR A 84 8.48 -14.28 0.81
CA TYR A 84 7.81 -14.16 2.11
C TYR A 84 8.39 -15.10 3.17
N ARG A 85 9.71 -15.25 3.14
CA ARG A 85 10.45 -16.14 4.05
C ARG A 85 10.90 -15.40 5.31
N VAL A 86 10.80 -16.08 6.44
CA VAL A 86 11.35 -15.67 7.74
C VAL A 86 12.13 -16.83 8.36
N VAL A 87 12.99 -16.56 9.33
CA VAL A 87 13.68 -17.61 10.10
C VAL A 87 13.06 -17.73 11.48
N PHE A 88 12.62 -18.92 11.85
CA PHE A 88 12.27 -19.23 13.23
C PHE A 88 13.44 -19.93 13.91
N SER A 89 13.84 -19.43 15.08
CA SER A 89 14.88 -20.01 15.91
C SER A 89 14.25 -20.55 17.19
N ARG A 90 14.38 -21.87 17.38
CA ARG A 90 13.92 -22.53 18.60
C ARG A 90 15.03 -22.43 19.66
N PRO A 91 14.74 -21.97 20.88
CA PRO A 91 15.74 -21.93 21.93
C PRO A 91 16.13 -23.36 22.31
N PHE A 92 17.37 -23.55 22.77
CA PHE A 92 17.80 -24.85 23.24
C PHE A 92 17.04 -25.21 24.52
N SER A 93 16.45 -26.41 24.55
CA SER A 93 15.84 -26.99 25.74
C SER A 93 16.24 -28.46 25.81
N ASN A 94 16.67 -28.90 26.99
CA ASN A 94 16.98 -30.31 27.28
C ASN A 94 15.75 -31.06 27.82
N SER A 95 14.55 -30.45 27.73
CA SER A 95 13.33 -31.03 28.28
C SER A 95 12.78 -32.10 27.31
N PRO A 96 12.66 -33.37 27.76
CA PRO A 96 12.21 -34.47 26.90
C PRO A 96 10.73 -34.37 26.49
N LEU A 97 9.96 -33.44 27.06
CA LEU A 97 8.52 -33.22 26.81
C LEU A 97 8.22 -31.93 26.05
N ASP A 98 9.20 -31.32 25.37
CA ASP A 98 8.97 -30.09 24.63
C ASP A 98 8.29 -30.37 23.26
N SER A 99 7.12 -30.99 23.32
CA SER A 99 6.14 -31.14 22.23
C SER A 99 5.23 -29.91 22.14
N LYS A 100 5.70 -28.74 22.61
CA LYS A 100 4.88 -27.52 22.58
C LYS A 100 4.69 -27.06 21.14
N VAL A 101 3.41 -26.94 20.76
CA VAL A 101 2.99 -26.29 19.53
C VAL A 101 3.04 -24.79 19.77
N TRP A 102 3.65 -24.06 18.84
CA TRP A 102 3.75 -22.60 18.89
C TRP A 102 2.94 -22.03 17.73
N ASN A 103 2.14 -21.01 18.03
CA ASN A 103 1.24 -20.41 17.05
C ASN A 103 1.78 -19.07 16.60
N LEU A 104 1.91 -18.93 15.28
CA LEU A 104 2.24 -17.69 14.59
C LEU A 104 1.07 -17.33 13.68
N LEU A 105 0.53 -16.13 13.84
CA LEU A 105 -0.44 -15.56 12.91
C LEU A 105 0.28 -14.57 11.97
N TYR A 106 -0.09 -14.62 10.69
CA TYR A 106 0.39 -13.69 9.68
C TYR A 106 -0.77 -13.25 8.79
N SER A 107 -0.65 -12.04 8.27
CA SER A 107 -1.66 -11.42 7.43
C SER A 107 -1.09 -11.21 6.04
N LEU A 108 -1.92 -11.46 5.02
CA LEU A 108 -1.61 -11.14 3.64
C LEU A 108 -2.25 -9.80 3.28
N PHE A 109 -1.52 -9.02 2.52
CA PHE A 109 -1.98 -7.79 1.90
C PHE A 109 -1.65 -7.88 0.41
N THR A 110 -2.26 -7.04 -0.40
CA THR A 110 -1.78 -6.81 -1.77
C THR A 110 -0.83 -5.63 -1.73
N LYS A 111 0.28 -5.71 -2.45
CA LYS A 111 1.11 -4.53 -2.65
C LYS A 111 0.22 -3.45 -3.28
N ALA A 112 0.07 -2.29 -2.64
CA ALA A 112 -0.46 -1.12 -3.31
C ALA A 112 0.46 -0.86 -4.50
N VAL A 113 -0.07 -1.05 -5.71
CA VAL A 113 0.69 -0.81 -6.94
C VAL A 113 0.78 0.71 -7.09
N ILE A 114 1.82 1.31 -6.53
CA ILE A 114 2.27 2.65 -6.91
C ILE A 114 3.19 2.43 -8.12
N GLN A 115 2.76 2.89 -9.29
CA GLN A 115 3.52 2.75 -10.53
C GLN A 115 4.55 3.88 -10.62
N THR A 116 5.59 3.80 -9.79
CA THR A 116 6.70 4.76 -9.79
C THR A 116 7.55 4.58 -11.05
N GLN A 117 7.83 5.64 -11.80
CA GLN A 117 8.82 5.56 -12.87
C GLN A 117 10.23 5.43 -12.27
N PRO A 118 11.07 4.50 -12.75
CA PRO A 118 12.43 4.32 -12.22
C PRO A 118 13.41 5.42 -12.64
N THR A 119 13.00 6.34 -13.53
CA THR A 119 13.85 7.40 -14.11
C THR A 119 13.47 8.82 -13.70
N SER A 120 12.31 9.01 -13.06
CA SER A 120 11.90 10.30 -12.46
C SER A 120 11.53 10.10 -11.01
N THR A 121 11.89 11.06 -10.15
CA THR A 121 11.42 11.12 -8.75
C THR A 121 9.93 11.47 -8.63
N ASP A 122 9.26 11.67 -9.76
CA ASP A 122 7.86 12.04 -9.88
C ASP A 122 7.03 10.84 -10.39
N ASP A 123 5.80 10.69 -9.90
CA ASP A 123 4.86 9.66 -10.33
C ASP A 123 4.47 9.85 -11.81
N ALA A 124 4.63 8.80 -12.62
CA ALA A 124 4.35 8.84 -14.05
C ALA A 124 2.92 8.39 -14.40
N GLN A 125 2.15 7.90 -13.43
CA GLN A 125 0.77 7.47 -13.66
C GLN A 125 -0.16 8.09 -12.61
N LEU A 126 -0.42 9.39 -12.78
CA LEU A 126 -1.47 10.11 -12.05
C LEU A 126 -2.85 9.54 -12.39
N TRP A 127 -3.61 9.13 -11.37
CA TRP A 127 -4.97 8.63 -11.52
C TRP A 127 -5.98 9.69 -11.09
N TYR A 128 -6.98 9.93 -11.92
CA TYR A 128 -8.09 10.83 -11.62
C TYR A 128 -9.40 10.06 -11.57
N PHE A 129 -10.30 10.49 -10.68
CA PHE A 129 -11.68 10.03 -10.68
C PHE A 129 -12.44 10.74 -11.80
N THR A 130 -13.00 9.98 -12.74
CA THR A 130 -13.92 10.53 -13.73
C THR A 130 -15.27 10.80 -13.06
N ALA A 131 -15.75 12.05 -13.12
CA ALA A 131 -17.05 12.41 -12.58
C ALA A 131 -18.20 11.66 -13.30
N PRO A 132 -19.29 11.32 -12.60
CA PRO A 132 -20.48 10.75 -13.23
C PRO A 132 -21.07 11.66 -14.32
N SER A 133 -21.75 11.08 -15.31
CA SER A 133 -22.29 11.81 -16.47
C SER A 133 -23.21 12.99 -16.13
N LYS A 134 -23.85 13.00 -14.96
CA LYS A 134 -24.68 14.13 -14.49
C LYS A 134 -23.89 15.44 -14.27
N PHE A 135 -22.58 15.35 -14.12
CA PHE A 135 -21.68 16.51 -13.99
C PHE A 135 -21.11 16.96 -15.34
N LEU A 136 -21.49 16.29 -16.43
CA LEU A 136 -21.08 16.65 -17.80
C LEU A 136 -22.16 17.51 -18.47
N GLY A 137 -21.86 18.03 -19.66
CA GLY A 137 -22.76 18.89 -20.42
C GLY A 137 -22.62 20.36 -20.06
N ASN A 138 -23.61 21.18 -20.43
CA ASN A 138 -23.57 22.60 -20.15
C ASN A 138 -23.81 22.88 -18.67
N GLN A 139 -22.75 23.26 -17.96
CA GLN A 139 -22.76 23.58 -16.53
C GLN A 139 -22.62 25.09 -16.28
N TRP A 140 -22.98 25.96 -17.25
CA TRP A 140 -22.91 27.43 -17.12
C TRP A 140 -23.50 27.97 -15.81
N SER A 141 -24.63 27.41 -15.37
CA SER A 141 -25.33 27.84 -14.15
C SER A 141 -24.55 27.60 -12.86
N THR A 142 -23.45 26.85 -12.90
CA THR A 142 -22.57 26.58 -11.77
C THR A 142 -21.38 27.56 -11.66
N TYR A 143 -21.21 28.44 -12.66
CA TYR A 143 -20.16 29.47 -12.65
C TYR A 143 -20.32 30.41 -11.45
N GLY A 144 -19.22 30.65 -10.73
CA GLY A 144 -19.21 31.40 -9.47
C GLY A 144 -19.63 30.59 -8.23
N GLY A 145 -20.02 29.31 -8.41
CA GLY A 145 -20.28 28.36 -7.33
C GLY A 145 -19.03 27.61 -6.88
N THR A 146 -19.22 26.51 -6.14
CA THR A 146 -18.13 25.65 -5.65
C THR A 146 -18.35 24.18 -5.99
N LEU A 147 -17.30 23.52 -6.47
CA LEU A 147 -17.23 22.06 -6.58
C LEU A 147 -16.73 21.50 -5.25
N THR A 148 -17.62 20.80 -4.54
CA THR A 148 -17.29 20.20 -3.24
C THR A 148 -17.29 18.68 -3.34
N PHE A 149 -16.25 18.05 -2.81
CA PHE A 149 -16.12 16.59 -2.74
C PHE A 149 -15.34 16.17 -1.49
N THR A 150 -15.51 14.93 -1.06
CA THR A 150 -14.73 14.35 0.04
C THR A 150 -13.83 13.25 -0.51
N LEU A 151 -12.54 13.33 -0.21
CA LEU A 151 -11.57 12.28 -0.51
C LEU A 151 -11.17 11.58 0.78
N SER A 152 -11.00 10.28 0.70
CA SER A 152 -10.44 9.45 1.76
C SER A 152 -9.65 8.33 1.12
N ALA A 153 -8.56 7.92 1.75
CA ALA A 153 -7.78 6.77 1.36
C ALA A 153 -7.88 5.69 2.44
N SER A 154 -8.03 4.44 2.01
CA SER A 154 -8.01 3.29 2.91
C SER A 154 -6.59 2.89 3.32
N GLU A 155 -5.60 3.23 2.49
CA GLU A 155 -4.19 2.85 2.63
C GLU A 155 -3.30 3.88 1.91
N GLY A 156 -2.04 4.02 2.32
CA GLY A 156 -1.04 4.91 1.70
C GLY A 156 -0.20 5.67 2.71
N ASP A 157 1.02 6.05 2.33
CA ASP A 157 1.87 6.98 3.08
C ASP A 157 1.78 8.38 2.45
N PHE A 158 1.09 9.28 3.12
CA PHE A 158 0.84 10.66 2.69
C PHE A 158 1.85 11.66 3.28
N SER A 159 2.94 11.17 3.89
CA SER A 159 4.01 12.05 4.35
C SER A 159 4.64 12.78 3.17
N SER A 160 5.06 14.02 3.37
CA SER A 160 5.73 14.81 2.34
C SER A 160 7.03 14.16 1.84
N SER A 161 7.64 13.28 2.64
CA SER A 161 8.86 12.53 2.31
C SER A 161 8.63 11.30 1.42
N SER A 162 7.41 10.74 1.41
CA SER A 162 7.04 9.57 0.61
C SER A 162 6.17 9.92 -0.59
N ASN A 163 5.64 11.15 -0.64
CA ASN A 163 4.77 11.58 -1.73
C ASN A 163 5.59 11.88 -2.99
N LEU A 164 5.39 11.04 -4.00
CA LEU A 164 6.02 11.17 -5.32
C LEU A 164 5.21 12.03 -6.29
N ASN A 165 4.05 12.55 -5.88
CA ASN A 165 3.29 13.53 -6.65
C ASN A 165 3.73 14.93 -6.22
N THR A 166 4.46 15.63 -7.07
CA THR A 166 4.86 17.02 -6.80
C THR A 166 3.63 17.96 -6.79
N PRO A 167 3.28 18.57 -5.63
CA PRO A 167 2.04 19.38 -5.54
C PRO A 167 2.06 20.64 -6.41
N ALA A 168 3.25 21.16 -6.72
CA ALA A 168 3.44 22.37 -7.52
C ALA A 168 3.06 22.20 -9.01
N THR A 169 3.06 20.96 -9.51
CA THR A 169 2.84 20.62 -10.92
C THR A 169 1.67 19.65 -11.10
N THR A 170 1.13 19.10 -10.01
CA THR A 170 0.02 18.15 -10.03
C THR A 170 -1.31 18.87 -9.73
N PRO A 171 -2.26 18.93 -10.68
CA PRO A 171 -3.58 19.46 -10.40
C PRO A 171 -4.40 18.46 -9.57
N LEU A 172 -5.13 18.96 -8.58
CA LEU A 172 -6.08 18.19 -7.79
C LEU A 172 -7.37 17.92 -8.57
N VAL A 173 -7.83 18.92 -9.33
CA VAL A 173 -9.05 18.85 -10.13
C VAL A 173 -8.75 19.31 -11.55
N ILE A 174 -9.27 18.57 -12.53
CA ILE A 174 -9.23 18.94 -13.94
C ILE A 174 -10.67 19.02 -14.44
N LEU A 175 -11.01 20.15 -15.05
CA LEU A 175 -12.26 20.35 -15.76
C LEU A 175 -11.93 20.61 -17.22
N ASP A 176 -12.29 19.66 -18.08
CA ASP A 176 -12.09 19.75 -19.51
C ASP A 176 -13.42 20.08 -20.21
N CYS A 177 -13.37 21.05 -21.12
CA CYS A 177 -14.42 21.28 -22.08
C CYS A 177 -13.87 21.15 -23.50
N ALA A 178 -14.41 20.21 -24.27
CA ALA A 178 -13.95 19.95 -25.63
C ALA A 178 -14.50 20.96 -26.67
N THR A 179 -15.68 21.54 -26.44
CA THR A 179 -16.39 22.38 -27.42
C THR A 179 -16.57 23.84 -26.98
N CYS A 180 -16.11 24.20 -25.78
CA CYS A 180 -16.13 25.58 -25.29
C CYS A 180 -15.15 26.47 -26.08
N ASN A 181 -15.22 27.79 -25.85
CA ASN A 181 -14.36 28.78 -26.50
C ASN A 181 -14.36 28.63 -28.04
N LEU A 182 -15.56 28.65 -28.63
CA LEU A 182 -15.74 28.51 -30.09
C LEU A 182 -15.13 27.21 -30.66
N ASN A 183 -15.30 26.08 -29.97
CA ASN A 183 -14.72 24.76 -30.30
C ASN A 183 -13.19 24.65 -30.18
N ALA A 184 -12.50 25.64 -29.60
CA ALA A 184 -11.08 25.51 -29.28
C ALA A 184 -10.82 24.60 -28.06
N GLY A 185 -11.83 24.43 -27.22
CA GLY A 185 -11.73 23.74 -25.94
C GLY A 185 -11.03 24.57 -24.87
N VAL A 186 -11.27 24.22 -23.61
CA VAL A 186 -10.63 24.84 -22.43
C VAL A 186 -10.38 23.75 -21.40
N ARG A 187 -9.22 23.81 -20.74
CA ARG A 187 -8.89 23.00 -19.58
C ARG A 187 -8.63 23.89 -18.39
N LEU A 188 -9.43 23.74 -17.35
CA LEU A 188 -9.20 24.38 -16.05
C LEU A 188 -8.59 23.34 -15.12
N ALA A 189 -7.43 23.64 -14.54
CA ALA A 189 -6.69 22.74 -13.69
C ALA A 189 -6.44 23.42 -12.35
N TRP A 190 -7.06 22.92 -11.29
CA TRP A 190 -6.88 23.44 -9.94
C TRP A 190 -5.62 22.84 -9.32
N PRO A 191 -4.59 23.62 -8.95
CA PRO A 191 -3.36 23.08 -8.39
C PRO A 191 -3.56 22.57 -6.95
N GLN A 192 -2.84 21.50 -6.60
CA GLN A 192 -2.88 20.94 -5.23
C GLN A 192 -2.34 21.94 -4.18
N THR A 193 -1.45 22.85 -4.56
CA THR A 193 -0.89 23.88 -3.66
C THR A 193 -1.91 24.89 -3.15
N LEU A 194 -3.02 25.09 -3.87
CA LEU A 194 -4.13 25.96 -3.44
C LEU A 194 -5.19 25.21 -2.63
N SER A 195 -4.93 23.93 -2.31
CA SER A 195 -5.81 23.08 -1.52
C SER A 195 -5.11 22.62 -0.24
N PRO A 196 -5.85 22.28 0.82
CA PRO A 196 -5.27 21.62 1.98
C PRO A 196 -4.50 20.35 1.57
N ALA A 197 -3.38 20.08 2.24
CA ALA A 197 -2.65 18.83 2.02
C ALA A 197 -3.52 17.62 2.39
N PHE A 198 -3.60 16.66 1.48
CA PHE A 198 -4.30 15.40 1.73
C PHE A 198 -3.45 14.48 2.59
N THR A 199 -4.02 14.01 3.70
CA THR A 199 -3.28 13.22 4.71
C THR A 199 -3.75 11.76 4.82
N GLY A 200 -4.74 11.35 4.01
CA GLY A 200 -5.31 10.00 4.02
C GLY A 200 -6.72 9.91 4.61
N PRO A 201 -6.98 10.41 5.84
CA PRO A 201 -8.32 10.47 6.40
C PRO A 201 -9.32 11.23 5.52
N ALA A 202 -10.61 11.00 5.77
CA ALA A 202 -11.69 11.69 5.05
C ALA A 202 -11.57 13.21 5.21
N GLN A 203 -11.37 13.89 4.08
CA GLN A 203 -11.19 15.33 4.02
C GLN A 203 -12.03 15.91 2.89
N THR A 204 -12.72 17.00 3.21
CA THR A 204 -13.55 17.73 2.24
C THR A 204 -12.71 18.80 1.55
N PHE A 205 -12.82 18.83 0.22
CA PHE A 205 -12.24 19.83 -0.66
C PHE A 205 -13.36 20.67 -1.26
N SER A 206 -13.13 21.97 -1.39
CA SER A 206 -14.09 22.90 -1.97
C SER A 206 -13.37 23.84 -2.92
N ILE A 207 -13.67 23.68 -4.21
CA ILE A 207 -12.97 24.36 -5.29
C ILE A 207 -13.91 25.42 -5.90
N PRO A 208 -13.57 26.71 -5.85
CA PRO A 208 -14.33 27.74 -6.54
C PRO A 208 -14.31 27.54 -8.05
N LEU A 209 -15.49 27.62 -8.69
CA LEU A 209 -15.66 27.52 -10.14
C LEU A 209 -15.59 28.92 -10.76
N SER A 210 -14.38 29.49 -10.78
CA SER A 210 -14.08 30.79 -11.37
C SER A 210 -12.73 30.77 -12.07
N GLU A 211 -12.58 31.57 -13.12
CA GLU A 211 -11.37 31.59 -13.97
C GLU A 211 -10.14 32.17 -13.26
N THR A 212 -10.33 32.93 -12.19
CA THR A 212 -9.23 33.57 -11.43
C THR A 212 -8.88 32.84 -10.14
N ALA A 213 -9.56 31.73 -9.87
CA ALA A 213 -9.49 31.10 -8.56
C ALA A 213 -8.26 30.17 -8.42
N GLY A 214 -7.67 29.72 -9.53
CA GLY A 214 -6.53 28.80 -9.57
C GLY A 214 -5.38 29.27 -10.44
#